data_AF-A0A085TS69-F1
#
_entry.id   AF-A0A085TS69-F1
#
_cell.length_a   1.000
_cell.length_b   1.000
_cell.length_c   1.000
_cell.angle_alpha   90.00
_cell.angle_beta   90.00
_cell.angle_gamma   90.00
#
_symmetry.space_group_name_H-M   'P 1'
#
loop_
_entity.id
_entity.type
_entity.pdbx_description
1 polymer ?
#
loop_
_entity_poly.entity_id
_entity_poly.type
_entity_poly.pdbx_seq_one_letter_code
_entity_poly.pdbx_strand_id
1 'polypeptide(L)'
;MCASARKNGTEKRVELIVGNKRVTPKSLRRIPGGVEAELAGEGLTSVLDATFGGTSIALSGGDLDHHALDVTDIRMAGATTTVTLLATREMALH
;
A
#
# COMPACT_ATOMS: atom_id res chain seq x y z
N MET A 1 -20.15 -26.57 -26.51
CA MET A 1 -19.84 -25.15 -26.83
C MET A 1 -19.51 -24.44 -25.52
N CYS A 2 -18.24 -24.06 -25.34
CA CYS A 2 -17.78 -23.39 -24.13
C CYS A 2 -18.38 -21.99 -24.01
N ALA A 3 -19.14 -21.75 -22.95
CA ALA A 3 -19.55 -20.40 -22.57
C ALA A 3 -18.31 -19.67 -22.05
N SER A 4 -17.81 -18.74 -22.86
CA SER A 4 -16.75 -17.80 -22.51
C SER A 4 -17.15 -17.03 -21.26
N ALA A 5 -16.49 -17.34 -20.14
CA ALA A 5 -16.63 -16.60 -18.90
C ALA A 5 -16.24 -15.14 -19.17
N ARG A 6 -17.22 -14.25 -19.04
CA ARG A 6 -17.00 -12.80 -19.08
C ARG A 6 -16.03 -12.45 -17.95
N LYS A 7 -14.83 -11.97 -18.30
CA LYS A 7 -13.90 -11.35 -17.35
C LYS A 7 -14.51 -10.03 -16.86
N ASN A 8 -15.50 -10.09 -15.98
CA ASN A 8 -15.98 -8.92 -15.25
C ASN A 8 -15.42 -8.97 -13.84
N GLY A 9 -14.36 -8.20 -13.65
CA GLY A 9 -13.64 -8.09 -12.40
C GLY A 9 -12.52 -7.08 -12.59
N THR A 10 -12.86 -5.83 -12.87
CA THR A 10 -12.02 -4.71 -12.44
C THR A 10 -12.02 -4.71 -10.90
N GLU A 11 -11.41 -5.73 -10.30
CA GLU A 11 -10.85 -5.58 -8.97
C GLU A 11 -9.83 -4.47 -9.13
N LYS A 12 -10.15 -3.26 -8.66
CA LYS A 12 -9.15 -2.25 -8.39
C LYS A 12 -8.17 -2.90 -7.41
N ARG A 13 -7.12 -3.57 -7.92
CA ARG A 13 -6.04 -4.09 -7.09
C ARG A 13 -5.43 -2.87 -6.43
N VAL A 14 -5.53 -2.84 -5.11
CA VAL A 14 -4.97 -1.77 -4.31
C VAL A 14 -3.46 -1.97 -4.32
N GLU A 15 -2.74 -0.98 -4.83
CA GLU A 15 -1.29 -0.98 -4.93
C GLU A 15 -0.72 0.17 -4.09
N LEU A 16 0.50 -0.01 -3.61
CA LEU A 16 1.28 1.05 -2.98
C LEU A 16 2.17 1.68 -4.04
N ILE A 17 2.11 2.99 -4.16
CA ILE A 17 3.02 3.81 -4.96
C ILE A 17 4.11 4.29 -4.00
N VAL A 18 5.35 3.88 -4.23
CA VAL A 18 6.51 4.26 -3.42
C VAL A 18 7.45 5.06 -4.31
N GLY A 19 7.39 6.39 -4.20
CA GLY A 19 8.01 7.29 -5.17
C GLY A 19 7.52 6.99 -6.59
N ASN A 20 8.41 6.47 -7.45
CA ASN A 20 8.10 6.08 -8.83
C ASN A 20 7.85 4.57 -9.01
N LYS A 21 7.87 3.79 -7.93
CA LYS A 21 7.68 2.33 -7.97
C LYS A 21 6.25 1.95 -7.59
N ARG A 22 5.72 0.93 -8.24
CA ARG A 22 4.46 0.27 -7.85
C ARG A 22 4.77 -1.01 -7.09
N VAL A 23 4.18 -1.14 -5.90
CA VAL A 23 4.34 -2.28 -5.01
C VAL A 23 2.97 -2.89 -4.79
N THR A 24 2.78 -4.11 -5.30
CA THR A 24 1.58 -4.89 -5.00
C THR A 24 1.78 -5.62 -3.68
N PRO A 25 1.02 -5.30 -2.62
CA PRO A 25 1.12 -6.04 -1.36
C PRO A 25 0.59 -7.46 -1.52
N LYS A 26 1.10 -8.39 -0.70
CA LYS A 26 0.61 -9.78 -0.65
C LYS A 26 -0.82 -9.84 -0.12
N SER A 27 -1.07 -9.02 0.90
CA SER A 27 -2.37 -8.84 1.53
C SER A 27 -2.50 -7.38 1.93
N LEU A 28 -3.71 -6.84 1.84
CA LEU A 28 -4.00 -5.48 2.26
C LEU A 28 -5.30 -5.46 3.03
N ARG A 29 -5.24 -4.89 4.23
CA ARG A 29 -6.39 -4.72 5.13
C ARG A 29 -6.60 -3.23 5.36
N ARG A 30 -7.84 -2.76 5.20
CA ARG A 30 -8.18 -1.38 5.58
C ARG A 30 -8.33 -1.27 7.10
N ILE A 31 -7.87 -0.16 7.64
CA ILE A 31 -8.03 0.21 9.04
C ILE A 31 -8.54 1.66 9.12
N PRO A 32 -9.10 2.09 10.26
CA PRO A 32 -9.49 3.49 10.43
C PRO A 32 -8.30 4.42 10.19
N GLY A 33 -8.42 5.31 9.20
CA GLY A 33 -7.39 6.28 8.85
C GLY A 33 -6.23 5.75 7.99
N GLY A 34 -6.30 4.52 7.46
CA GLY A 34 -5.21 3.99 6.64
C GLY A 34 -5.38 2.55 6.18
N VAL A 35 -4.24 1.89 5.95
CA VAL A 35 -4.15 0.49 5.51
C VAL A 35 -3.02 -0.23 6.21
N GLU A 36 -3.20 -1.52 6.43
CA GLU A 36 -2.12 -2.44 6.77
C GLU A 36 -1.82 -3.28 5.54
N ALA A 37 -0.55 -3.32 5.16
CA ALA A 37 -0.07 -4.08 4.02
C ALA A 37 0.92 -5.15 4.47
N GLU A 38 0.69 -6.38 4.03
CA GLU A 38 1.70 -7.43 4.12
C GLU A 38 2.66 -7.31 2.93
N LEU A 39 3.94 -7.10 3.22
CA LEU A 39 5.00 -6.89 2.25
C LEU A 39 6.10 -7.93 2.40
N ALA A 40 6.75 -8.26 1.29
CA ALA A 40 7.90 -9.15 1.25
C ALA A 40 8.82 -8.78 0.08
N GLY A 41 10.09 -9.19 0.18
CA GLY A 41 11.09 -8.99 -0.88
C GLY A 41 11.27 -7.52 -1.24
N GLU A 42 11.37 -7.23 -2.54
CA GLU A 42 11.62 -5.87 -3.04
C GLU A 42 10.54 -4.85 -2.64
N GLY A 43 9.29 -5.28 -2.51
CA GLY A 43 8.19 -4.42 -2.07
C GLY A 43 8.40 -3.89 -0.66
N LEU A 44 8.88 -4.76 0.25
CA LEU A 44 9.23 -4.36 1.61
C LEU A 44 10.44 -3.45 1.63
N THR A 45 11.51 -3.82 0.90
CA THR A 45 12.73 -3.00 0.82
C THR A 45 12.44 -1.60 0.30
N SER A 46 11.56 -1.46 -0.71
CA SER A 46 11.19 -0.16 -1.26
C SER A 46 10.44 0.70 -0.23
N VAL A 47 9.51 0.12 0.53
CA VAL A 47 8.78 0.84 1.58
C VAL A 47 9.70 1.27 2.72
N LEU A 48 10.64 0.41 3.14
CA LEU A 48 11.63 0.75 4.15
C LEU A 48 12.54 1.89 3.68
N ASP A 49 13.07 1.79 2.46
CA ASP A 49 13.90 2.83 1.85
C ASP A 49 13.15 4.17 1.78
N ALA A 50 11.88 4.15 1.39
CA ALA A 50 11.07 5.35 1.34
C ALA A 50 10.79 5.96 2.73
N THR A 51 10.55 5.11 3.73
CA THR A 51 10.29 5.53 5.13
C THR A 51 11.50 6.25 5.71
N PHE A 52 12.72 5.73 5.49
CA PHE A 52 13.95 6.31 6.07
C PHE A 52 14.65 7.32 5.16
N GLY A 53 14.41 7.25 3.85
CA GLY A 53 14.97 8.14 2.83
C GLY A 53 14.11 9.37 2.51
N GLY A 54 12.90 9.47 3.10
CA GLY A 54 11.99 10.59 2.90
C GLY A 54 11.27 10.58 1.54
N THR A 55 11.11 9.40 0.93
CA THR A 55 10.34 9.26 -0.31
C THR A 55 8.86 9.10 0.01
N SER A 56 7.99 9.78 -0.72
CA SER A 56 6.54 9.71 -0.51
C SER A 56 5.98 8.33 -0.83
N ILE A 57 5.06 7.87 0.02
CA ILE A 57 4.28 6.66 -0.20
C ILE A 57 2.81 7.08 -0.40
N ALA A 58 2.15 6.51 -1.38
CA ALA A 58 0.73 6.75 -1.67
C ALA A 58 0.01 5.45 -1.99
N LEU A 59 -1.31 5.44 -1.88
CA LEU A 59 -2.13 4.32 -2.33
C LEU A 59 -2.65 4.57 -3.75
N SER A 60 -2.68 3.55 -4.59
CA SER A 60 -3.44 3.56 -5.84
C SER A 60 -4.52 2.50 -5.77
N GLY A 61 -5.77 2.92 -5.92
CA GLY A 61 -6.96 2.12 -5.77
C GLY A 61 -7.61 2.23 -4.38
N GLY A 62 -8.94 2.25 -4.36
CA GLY A 62 -9.73 2.32 -3.14
C GLY A 62 -10.25 3.71 -2.81
N ASP A 63 -10.54 3.94 -1.54
CA ASP A 63 -11.08 5.20 -1.00
C ASP A 63 -9.97 6.24 -0.72
N LEU A 64 -8.76 5.75 -0.43
CA LEU A 64 -7.55 6.55 -0.20
C LEU A 64 -6.70 6.72 -1.47
N ASP A 65 -7.35 6.68 -2.65
CA ASP A 65 -6.67 6.78 -3.94
C ASP A 65 -5.89 8.10 -4.02
N HIS A 66 -4.59 8.00 -4.28
CA HIS A 66 -3.63 9.10 -4.35
C HIS A 66 -3.41 9.92 -3.07
N HIS A 67 -3.85 9.43 -1.91
CA HIS A 67 -3.48 10.05 -0.63
C HIS A 67 -2.06 9.71 -0.21
N ALA A 68 -1.33 10.71 0.29
CA ALA A 68 -0.05 10.50 0.95
C ALA A 68 -0.25 9.68 2.24
N LEU A 69 0.61 8.69 2.42
CA LEU A 69 0.61 7.79 3.56
C LEU A 69 1.98 7.81 4.25
N ASP A 70 1.97 7.78 5.57
CA ASP A 70 3.15 7.57 6.39
C ASP A 70 3.14 6.17 7.00
N VAL A 71 4.33 5.56 7.05
CA VAL A 71 4.51 4.30 7.79
C VAL A 71 4.57 4.63 9.28
N THR A 72 3.62 4.09 10.04
CA THR A 72 3.51 4.34 11.49
C THR A 72 3.90 3.15 12.34
N ASP A 73 3.82 1.94 11.78
CA ASP A 73 4.22 0.71 12.47
C ASP A 73 4.75 -0.33 11.47
N ILE A 74 5.79 -1.07 11.88
CA ILE A 74 6.35 -2.18 11.12
C ILE A 74 6.47 -3.37 12.07
N ARG A 75 5.70 -4.40 11.79
CA ARG A 75 5.69 -5.63 12.58
C ARG A 75 6.19 -6.81 11.75
N MET A 76 7.26 -7.44 12.24
CA MET A 76 7.81 -8.65 11.65
C MET A 76 7.44 -9.87 12.51
N ALA A 77 6.85 -10.87 11.89
CA ALA A 77 6.48 -12.14 12.53
C ALA A 77 6.85 -13.31 11.60
N GLY A 78 7.98 -13.97 11.89
CA GLY A 78 8.51 -15.05 11.06
C GLY A 78 8.83 -14.56 9.65
N ALA A 79 8.20 -15.17 8.63
CA ALA A 79 8.37 -14.79 7.22
C ALA A 79 7.41 -13.68 6.75
N THR A 80 6.65 -13.09 7.66
CA THR A 80 5.62 -12.09 7.38
C THR A 80 6.04 -10.74 7.91
N THR A 81 5.99 -9.70 7.07
CA THR A 81 6.16 -8.31 7.50
C THR A 81 4.89 -7.54 7.21
N THR A 82 4.25 -7.06 8.27
CA THR A 82 3.08 -6.18 8.19
C THR A 82 3.55 -4.75 8.38
N VAL A 83 3.18 -3.88 7.46
CA VAL A 83 3.44 -2.44 7.54
C VAL A 83 2.10 -1.73 7.68
N THR A 84 1.99 -0.90 8.70
CA THR A 84 0.83 -0.04 8.91
C THR A 84 1.11 1.33 8.31
N LEU A 85 0.28 1.73 7.36
CA LEU A 85 0.35 3.01 6.69
C LEU A 85 -0.90 3.81 7.03
N LEU A 86 -0.73 4.98 7.63
CA LEU A 86 -1.84 5.89 7.91
C LEU A 86 -1.79 7.05 6.93
N ALA A 87 -2.96 7.59 6.59
CA ALA A 87 -3.04 8.84 5.84
C ALA A 87 -2.20 9.88 6.59
N THR A 88 -1.22 10.43 5.89
CA THR A 88 -0.47 11.57 6.38
C THR A 88 -1.53 12.60 6.75
N ARG A 89 -1.57 13.03 8.01
CA ARG A 89 -2.34 14.22 8.33
C ARG A 89 -1.73 15.28 7.46
N GLU A 90 -2.48 15.78 6.48
CA GLU A 90 -2.19 17.04 5.86
C GLU A 90 -2.07 18.01 7.04
N MET A 91 -0.83 18.30 7.44
CA MET A 91 -0.53 19.59 8.03
C MET A 91 -0.99 20.52 6.92
N ALA A 92 -2.21 21.02 7.04
CA ALA A 92 -2.74 22.05 6.17
C ALA A 92 -1.65 23.12 6.13
N LEU A 93 -0.91 23.17 5.02
CA LEU A 93 -0.04 24.29 4.73
C LEU A 93 -1.00 25.45 4.50
N HIS A 94 -1.27 26.18 5.57
CA HIS A 94 -1.82 27.53 5.53
C HIS A 94 -0.72 28.51 5.11
#